data_AF-A0AAV0F3K2-F1
#
_entry.id   AF-A0AAV0F3K2-F1
#
_cell.length_a   1.000
_cell.length_b   1.000
_cell.length_c   1.000
_cell.angle_alpha   90.00
_cell.angle_beta   90.00
_cell.angle_gamma   90.00
#
_symmetry.space_group_name_H-M   'P 1'
#
loop_
_entity.id
_entity.type
_entity.pdbx_description
1 polymer ?
#
loop_
_entity_poly.entity_id
_entity_poly.type
_entity_poly.pdbx_seq_one_letter_code
_entity_poly.pdbx_strand_id
1 'polypeptide(L)'
;MQFDWLPKRITASLLNLNSHSHHIICPAIPTNDSSIFLQRSISCYSGSTSADCFYLKHRIYPNNIRPRCRNVKFGPFVQPRCSSSTLIGKGEGEEEEKLGEARGALCDYLRQLGISTEEATEIALAAPSYLKMLIESVEDLDELSLWNSWTNSASAPPHSQLPQQPPSFRTKVYQMARQKGDKGMLPYLESAGLTLSSATHLARYLSSSHTLPDLIQKVNYLNEVLFSHTGDEWVVGKSARRMMTHLSISIDDDVQQTLSFFEKIQARRGGLDSLGSKDTSFRHLIESFPHLLLLPLETKMEPILQILEDIGVSHGCKRQILLLFPPIIFYDVEKDIRPRLHSFVKVGAVDQDFGLMLLKYPWILSASILQNYERILNFFNKEKGSLGTLVAVLPCD
;
A
#
# COMPACT_ATOMS: atom_id res chain seq x y z
N MET A 1 14.52 -22.22 -15.86
CA MET A 1 13.92 -22.11 -17.21
C MET A 1 14.03 -20.65 -17.62
N GLN A 2 14.85 -20.37 -18.62
CA GLN A 2 15.48 -19.07 -18.82
C GLN A 2 14.77 -18.35 -19.97
N PHE A 3 13.93 -17.36 -19.67
CA PHE A 3 13.51 -16.30 -20.59
C PHE A 3 12.99 -16.69 -21.99
N ASP A 4 12.38 -17.86 -22.18
CA ASP A 4 11.90 -18.30 -23.51
C ASP A 4 10.78 -17.42 -24.11
N TRP A 5 10.15 -16.58 -23.29
CA TRP A 5 9.15 -15.59 -23.70
C TRP A 5 9.73 -14.21 -24.08
N LEU A 6 11.01 -13.95 -23.77
CA LEU A 6 11.72 -12.75 -24.24
C LEU A 6 12.35 -13.05 -25.62
N PRO A 7 12.35 -12.09 -26.55
CA PRO A 7 13.02 -12.27 -27.84
C PRO A 7 14.48 -12.68 -27.65
N LYS A 8 14.91 -13.75 -28.35
CA LYS A 8 16.25 -14.37 -28.31
C LYS A 8 17.45 -13.42 -28.55
N ARG A 9 17.21 -12.14 -28.86
CA ARG A 9 18.26 -11.11 -29.02
C ARG A 9 18.95 -10.73 -27.71
N ILE A 10 18.34 -11.01 -26.55
CA ILE A 10 18.90 -10.62 -25.24
C ILE A 10 19.85 -11.71 -24.69
N THR A 11 19.65 -12.97 -25.04
CA THR A 11 20.49 -14.09 -24.55
C THR A 11 21.87 -14.17 -25.23
N ALA A 12 22.05 -13.55 -26.40
CA ALA A 12 23.29 -13.63 -27.18
C ALA A 12 24.42 -12.70 -26.67
N SER A 13 24.11 -11.69 -25.85
CA SER A 13 25.11 -10.75 -25.32
C SER A 13 25.92 -11.30 -24.14
N LEU A 14 25.66 -12.53 -23.69
CA LEU A 14 26.19 -13.10 -22.44
C LEU A 14 27.28 -14.17 -22.61
N LEU A 15 27.84 -14.38 -23.80
CA LEU A 15 28.88 -15.42 -24.01
C LEU A 15 30.30 -14.90 -24.29
N ASN A 16 30.62 -13.61 -24.10
CA ASN A 16 31.98 -13.15 -24.46
C ASN A 16 32.62 -12.10 -23.55
N LEU A 17 32.45 -12.21 -22.23
CA LEU A 17 33.28 -11.51 -21.25
C LEU A 17 33.62 -12.45 -20.08
N ASN A 18 34.40 -13.49 -20.39
CA ASN A 18 35.16 -14.23 -19.39
C ASN A 18 36.49 -14.68 -20.00
N SER A 19 37.44 -13.73 -20.10
CA SER A 19 38.87 -14.03 -19.99
C SER A 19 39.68 -12.75 -19.80
N HIS A 20 40.58 -12.82 -18.81
CA HIS A 20 41.74 -11.97 -18.56
C HIS A 20 41.63 -10.87 -17.49
N SER A 21 41.80 -11.33 -16.24
CA SER A 21 42.85 -10.94 -15.28
C SER A 21 43.59 -9.61 -15.47
N HIS A 22 43.55 -8.82 -14.39
CA HIS A 22 44.49 -7.75 -13.98
C HIS A 22 45.86 -7.74 -14.67
N HIS A 23 46.22 -6.62 -15.30
CA HIS A 23 47.57 -6.05 -15.25
C HIS A 23 47.55 -4.54 -15.53
N ILE A 24 48.16 -3.79 -14.61
CA ILE A 24 48.49 -2.37 -14.68
C ILE A 24 49.52 -2.16 -15.80
N ILE A 25 49.23 -1.40 -16.85
CA ILE A 25 50.23 -0.76 -17.73
C ILE A 25 49.63 0.55 -18.32
N CYS A 26 50.23 1.70 -17.97
CA CYS A 26 50.15 2.94 -18.75
C CYS A 26 51.08 2.86 -19.98
N PRO A 27 50.65 3.35 -21.14
CA PRO A 27 51.54 4.21 -21.95
C PRO A 27 50.76 5.37 -22.60
N ALA A 28 51.21 6.61 -22.50
CA ALA A 28 52.29 7.27 -23.22
C ALA A 28 51.75 8.17 -24.36
N ILE A 29 52.09 9.45 -24.20
CA ILE A 29 51.88 10.57 -25.11
C ILE A 29 52.57 10.32 -26.47
N PRO A 30 52.03 10.85 -27.58
CA PRO A 30 52.90 11.52 -28.52
C PRO A 30 52.46 12.97 -28.80
N THR A 31 53.48 13.83 -28.76
CA THR A 31 53.51 15.28 -28.96
C THR A 31 53.62 15.68 -30.43
N ASN A 32 53.15 16.92 -30.70
CA ASN A 32 53.47 17.82 -31.81
C ASN A 32 52.98 17.42 -33.21
N ASP A 33 52.63 18.32 -34.13
CA ASP A 33 52.39 19.77 -34.24
C ASP A 33 51.77 19.85 -35.66
N SER A 34 50.73 20.61 -35.99
CA SER A 34 50.84 22.04 -36.29
C SER A 34 49.49 22.56 -36.82
N SER A 35 49.10 23.74 -36.28
CA SER A 35 48.31 24.86 -36.83
C SER A 35 47.52 24.69 -38.15
N ILE A 36 46.30 25.26 -38.31
CA ILE A 36 46.03 26.71 -38.46
C ILE A 36 44.51 27.01 -38.29
N PHE A 37 44.22 27.99 -37.42
CA PHE A 37 43.17 29.04 -37.40
C PHE A 37 41.74 28.80 -37.94
N LEU A 38 40.73 29.08 -37.08
CA LEU A 38 39.93 30.31 -37.18
C LEU A 38 39.14 30.61 -35.88
N GLN A 39 39.41 31.79 -35.33
CA GLN A 39 38.61 32.49 -34.31
C GLN A 39 37.20 32.76 -34.86
N ARG A 40 36.15 32.73 -34.01
CA ARG A 40 35.61 33.92 -33.34
C ARG A 40 34.33 33.61 -32.56
N SER A 41 34.25 34.34 -31.46
CA SER A 41 33.18 34.56 -30.49
C SER A 41 31.88 35.11 -31.08
N ILE A 42 30.75 34.75 -30.46
CA ILE A 42 29.44 35.45 -30.52
C ILE A 42 28.83 35.32 -29.11
N SER A 43 28.94 36.35 -28.25
CA SER A 43 28.13 37.58 -28.17
C SER A 43 26.66 37.33 -27.84
N CYS A 44 26.30 37.72 -26.61
CA CYS A 44 24.94 37.91 -26.15
C CYS A 44 24.20 38.91 -27.05
N TYR A 45 22.93 38.60 -27.36
CA TYR A 45 21.97 39.59 -27.83
C TYR A 45 20.67 39.43 -27.06
N SER A 46 20.34 40.47 -26.29
CA SER A 46 19.00 40.78 -25.82
C SER A 46 18.27 41.57 -26.89
N GLY A 47 17.03 41.20 -27.22
CA GLY A 47 16.16 41.93 -28.13
C GLY A 47 14.72 41.41 -28.06
N SER A 48 13.83 42.29 -27.63
CA SER A 48 12.43 42.10 -27.24
C SER A 48 11.41 42.24 -28.39
N THR A 49 10.14 41.92 -28.06
CA THR A 49 8.85 42.12 -28.78
C THR A 49 8.46 40.96 -29.71
N SER A 50 7.21 40.48 -29.81
CA SER A 50 5.88 40.91 -29.37
C SER A 50 4.99 39.67 -29.15
N ALA A 51 3.96 39.83 -28.32
CA ALA A 51 2.94 38.85 -28.01
C ALA A 51 2.14 38.38 -29.24
N ASP A 52 1.78 37.10 -29.25
CA ASP A 52 0.44 36.70 -29.68
C ASP A 52 -0.06 35.51 -28.86
N CYS A 53 -1.35 35.62 -28.57
CA CYS A 53 -2.05 35.06 -27.44
C CYS A 53 -2.98 33.96 -27.94
N PHE A 54 -2.82 32.72 -27.49
CA PHE A 54 -3.91 31.75 -27.49
C PHE A 54 -3.99 31.06 -26.13
N TYR A 55 -4.89 31.62 -25.31
CA TYR A 55 -5.48 30.98 -24.14
C TYR A 55 -6.24 29.73 -24.56
N LEU A 56 -5.98 28.60 -23.89
CA LEU A 56 -7.04 27.65 -23.54
C LEU A 56 -7.07 27.45 -22.01
N LYS A 57 -8.06 28.11 -21.39
CA LYS A 57 -8.73 27.72 -20.13
C LYS A 57 -9.33 26.31 -20.36
N HIS A 58 -9.31 25.35 -19.43
CA HIS A 58 -9.83 25.43 -18.07
C HIS A 58 -9.09 24.46 -17.13
N ARG A 59 -8.46 24.99 -16.07
CA ARG A 59 -8.25 24.26 -14.81
C ARG A 59 -9.26 24.78 -13.80
N ILE A 60 -10.05 23.90 -13.22
CA ILE A 60 -10.86 24.21 -12.04
C ILE A 60 -10.27 23.40 -10.88
N TYR A 61 -9.55 24.09 -9.99
CA TYR A 61 -9.37 23.69 -8.60
C TYR A 61 -10.10 24.72 -7.76
N PRO A 62 -11.01 24.35 -6.84
CA PRO A 62 -11.48 25.28 -5.83
C PRO A 62 -10.36 25.50 -4.80
N ASN A 63 -10.07 26.78 -4.57
CA ASN A 63 -9.17 27.29 -3.55
C ASN A 63 -9.54 26.76 -2.17
N ASN A 64 -8.54 26.29 -1.41
CA ASN A 64 -8.55 26.42 0.04
C ASN A 64 -7.33 27.24 0.48
N ILE A 65 -7.65 28.24 1.28
CA ILE A 65 -6.83 29.33 1.80
C ILE A 65 -5.59 28.77 2.50
N ARG A 66 -4.40 29.19 2.08
CA ARG A 66 -3.15 28.99 2.84
C ARG A 66 -3.08 30.01 3.97
N PRO A 67 -2.91 29.61 5.24
CA PRO A 67 -2.34 30.49 6.24
C PRO A 67 -0.81 30.47 6.11
N ARG A 68 -0.25 31.67 6.19
CA ARG A 68 1.18 31.98 6.17
C ARG A 68 1.83 31.53 7.49
N CYS A 69 2.51 30.39 7.53
CA CYS A 69 3.27 29.99 8.71
C CYS A 69 4.57 30.81 8.82
N ARG A 70 4.62 31.68 9.83
CA ARG A 70 5.86 32.32 10.31
C ARG A 70 6.75 31.25 10.92
N ASN A 71 8.05 31.30 10.60
CA ASN A 71 9.09 30.52 11.26
C ASN A 71 9.12 30.83 12.76
N VAL A 72 8.69 29.87 13.58
CA VAL A 72 8.94 29.87 15.03
C VAL A 72 9.83 28.67 15.32
N LYS A 73 11.07 28.95 15.74
CA LYS A 73 11.99 27.93 16.25
C LYS A 73 11.44 27.45 17.61
N PHE A 74 11.05 26.19 17.70
CA PHE A 74 10.74 25.54 18.98
C PHE A 74 11.97 24.76 19.46
N GLY A 75 12.43 25.09 20.67
CA GLY A 75 13.41 24.28 21.41
C GLY A 75 12.80 22.96 21.91
N PRO A 76 13.60 22.08 22.53
CA PRO A 76 13.16 20.73 22.93
C PRO A 76 12.02 20.84 23.95
N PHE A 77 10.85 20.29 23.57
CA PHE A 77 9.67 20.28 24.42
C PHE A 77 9.76 19.12 25.41
N VAL A 78 9.90 19.45 26.68
CA VAL A 78 9.72 18.52 27.82
C VAL A 78 8.25 18.12 27.87
N GLN A 79 8.00 16.82 28.06
CA GLN A 79 6.65 16.26 28.21
C GLN A 79 5.82 17.01 29.25
N PRO A 80 4.50 17.24 29.04
CA PRO A 80 3.65 17.68 30.11
C PRO A 80 3.56 16.56 31.15
N ARG A 81 4.02 16.84 32.36
CA ARG A 81 3.66 16.04 33.53
C ARG A 81 2.14 16.07 33.64
N CYS A 82 1.51 14.91 33.41
CA CYS A 82 0.16 14.69 33.90
C CYS A 82 0.18 14.93 35.40
N SER A 83 -0.63 15.88 35.85
CA SER A 83 -0.94 16.03 37.27
C SER A 83 -1.72 14.78 37.69
N SER A 84 -1.04 13.81 38.28
CA SER A 84 -1.65 12.73 39.02
C SER A 84 -2.39 13.34 40.22
N SER A 85 -3.71 13.46 40.12
CA SER A 85 -4.57 13.43 41.29
C SER A 85 -4.85 11.96 41.60
N THR A 86 -4.04 11.41 42.48
CA THR A 86 -4.18 10.06 43.02
C THR A 86 -5.49 9.95 43.81
N LEU A 87 -6.47 9.24 43.24
CA LEU A 87 -7.53 8.58 43.99
C LEU A 87 -7.42 7.08 43.69
N ILE A 88 -6.54 6.39 44.42
CA ILE A 88 -6.50 4.93 44.43
C ILE A 88 -7.68 4.44 45.27
N GLY A 89 -8.44 3.48 44.73
CA GLY A 89 -9.12 2.48 45.54
C GLY A 89 -10.63 2.37 45.36
N LYS A 90 -11.06 1.70 44.28
CA LYS A 90 -12.13 0.66 44.25
C LYS A 90 -12.62 0.32 42.82
N GLY A 91 -12.57 1.26 41.88
CA GLY A 91 -13.14 1.07 40.54
C GLY A 91 -12.26 0.34 39.51
N GLU A 92 -10.94 0.50 39.58
CA GLU A 92 -10.02 -0.04 38.56
C GLU A 92 -10.02 -1.58 38.50
N GLY A 93 -10.18 -2.26 39.63
CA GLY A 93 -10.22 -3.72 39.69
C GLY A 93 -11.51 -4.32 39.12
N GLU A 94 -12.65 -3.66 39.35
CA GLU A 94 -13.96 -4.11 38.84
C GLU A 94 -14.06 -3.92 37.32
N GLU A 95 -13.51 -2.83 36.77
CA GLU A 95 -13.45 -2.60 35.33
C GLU A 95 -12.52 -3.60 34.62
N GLU A 96 -11.36 -3.92 35.22
CA GLU A 96 -10.42 -4.89 34.68
C GLU A 96 -11.00 -6.33 34.72
N GLU A 97 -11.72 -6.69 35.78
CA GLU A 97 -12.45 -7.96 35.89
C GLU A 97 -13.55 -8.07 34.83
N LYS A 98 -14.39 -7.04 34.68
CA LYS A 98 -15.41 -6.97 33.61
C LYS A 98 -14.79 -7.09 32.22
N LEU A 99 -13.70 -6.39 31.95
CA LEU A 99 -12.99 -6.49 30.67
C LEU A 99 -12.43 -7.89 30.44
N GLY A 100 -11.93 -8.55 31.49
CA GLY A 100 -11.50 -9.95 31.47
C GLY A 100 -12.64 -10.91 31.12
N GLU A 101 -13.81 -10.74 31.74
CA GLU A 101 -15.00 -11.51 31.39
C GLU A 101 -15.45 -11.29 29.93
N ALA A 102 -15.44 -10.04 29.47
CA ALA A 102 -15.81 -9.69 28.10
C ALA A 102 -14.84 -10.29 27.08
N ARG A 103 -13.53 -10.29 27.37
CA ARG A 103 -12.51 -11.00 26.57
C ARG A 103 -12.79 -12.49 26.52
N GLY A 104 -13.11 -13.11 27.66
CA GLY A 104 -13.47 -14.53 27.74
C GLY A 104 -14.68 -14.86 26.85
N ALA A 105 -15.73 -14.03 26.91
CA ALA A 105 -16.91 -14.17 26.07
C ALA A 105 -16.58 -14.05 24.57
N LEU A 106 -15.74 -13.08 24.20
CA LEU A 106 -15.31 -12.89 22.82
C LEU A 106 -14.48 -14.08 22.32
N CYS A 107 -13.56 -14.60 23.14
CA CYS A 107 -12.80 -15.81 22.82
C CYS A 107 -13.74 -17.01 22.57
N ASP A 108 -14.74 -17.23 23.43
CA ASP A 108 -15.71 -18.30 23.27
C ASP A 108 -16.50 -18.16 21.95
N TYR A 109 -16.85 -16.92 21.57
CA TYR A 109 -17.50 -16.62 20.30
C TYR A 109 -16.59 -16.89 19.09
N LEU A 110 -15.35 -16.41 19.11
CA LEU A 110 -14.39 -16.65 18.02
C LEU A 110 -14.06 -18.14 17.84
N ARG A 111 -13.97 -18.89 18.94
CA ARG A 111 -13.81 -20.35 18.90
C ARG A 111 -14.98 -21.06 18.25
N GLN A 112 -16.20 -20.59 18.47
CA GLN A 112 -17.38 -21.13 17.78
C GLN A 112 -17.31 -20.94 16.26
N LEU A 113 -16.61 -19.91 15.79
CA LEU A 113 -16.38 -19.63 14.37
C LEU A 113 -15.21 -20.44 13.77
N GLY A 114 -14.60 -21.34 14.54
CA GLY A 114 -13.52 -22.22 14.09
C GLY A 114 -12.10 -21.69 14.33
N ILE A 115 -11.93 -20.62 15.11
CA ILE A 115 -10.61 -20.07 15.45
C ILE A 115 -9.97 -20.85 16.59
N SER A 116 -8.64 -20.99 16.53
CA SER A 116 -7.86 -21.65 17.59
C SER A 116 -7.94 -20.86 18.90
N THR A 117 -7.64 -21.51 20.03
CA THR A 117 -7.74 -20.84 21.33
C THR A 117 -6.73 -19.69 21.45
N GLU A 118 -5.50 -19.93 20.98
CA GLU A 118 -4.40 -18.97 21.03
C GLU A 118 -4.71 -17.74 20.16
N GLU A 119 -5.10 -17.96 18.90
CA GLU A 119 -5.43 -16.88 17.98
C GLU A 119 -6.66 -16.09 18.42
N ALA A 120 -7.69 -16.74 18.98
CA ALA A 120 -8.84 -16.05 19.55
C ALA A 120 -8.45 -15.15 20.73
N THR A 121 -7.52 -15.59 21.57
CA THR A 121 -7.01 -14.76 22.68
C THR A 121 -6.21 -13.57 22.19
N GLU A 122 -5.37 -13.74 21.16
CA GLU A 122 -4.62 -12.63 20.56
C GLU A 122 -5.56 -11.58 19.96
N ILE A 123 -6.57 -12.01 19.20
CA ILE A 123 -7.58 -11.12 18.60
C ILE A 123 -8.33 -10.36 19.70
N ALA A 124 -8.79 -11.05 20.75
CA ALA A 124 -9.53 -10.42 21.83
C ALA A 124 -8.66 -9.41 22.62
N LEU A 125 -7.37 -9.68 22.81
CA LEU A 125 -6.45 -8.75 23.46
C LEU A 125 -6.18 -7.51 22.59
N ALA A 126 -6.12 -7.68 21.27
CA ALA A 126 -5.84 -6.63 20.30
C ALA A 126 -7.09 -5.88 19.78
N ALA A 127 -8.28 -6.15 20.30
CA ALA A 127 -9.55 -5.51 19.91
C ALA A 127 -10.24 -4.72 21.06
N PRO A 128 -9.58 -3.73 21.67
CA PRO A 128 -10.11 -3.03 22.84
C PRO A 128 -11.34 -2.17 22.54
N SER A 129 -11.42 -1.55 21.35
CA SER A 129 -12.55 -0.68 21.00
C SER A 129 -13.80 -1.50 20.72
N TYR A 130 -13.65 -2.66 20.10
CA TYR A 130 -14.75 -3.61 19.92
C TYR A 130 -15.28 -4.12 21.26
N LEU A 131 -14.39 -4.54 22.16
CA LEU A 131 -14.78 -4.99 23.50
C LEU A 131 -15.52 -3.89 24.25
N LYS A 132 -14.98 -2.67 24.26
CA LYS A 132 -15.65 -1.52 24.86
C LYS A 132 -17.06 -1.31 24.28
N MET A 133 -17.20 -1.38 22.96
CA MET A 133 -18.51 -1.26 22.30
C MET A 133 -19.50 -2.35 22.72
N LEU A 134 -19.05 -3.60 22.90
CA LEU A 134 -19.89 -4.68 23.38
C LEU A 134 -20.32 -4.46 24.84
N ILE A 135 -19.39 -4.02 25.69
CA ILE A 135 -19.65 -3.72 27.10
C ILE A 135 -20.69 -2.60 27.21
N GLU A 136 -20.46 -1.48 26.52
CA GLU A 136 -21.41 -0.35 26.46
C GLU A 136 -22.79 -0.80 25.97
N SER A 137 -22.86 -1.63 24.92
CA SER A 137 -24.14 -2.15 24.41
C SER A 137 -24.89 -3.04 25.41
N VAL A 138 -24.17 -3.78 26.26
CA VAL A 138 -24.77 -4.60 27.33
C VAL A 138 -25.23 -3.72 28.48
N GLU A 139 -24.42 -2.74 28.88
CA GLU A 139 -24.76 -1.79 29.95
C GLU A 139 -25.99 -0.94 29.58
N ASP A 140 -26.08 -0.45 28.35
CA ASP A 140 -27.25 0.29 27.84
C ASP A 140 -28.54 -0.56 27.91
N LEU A 141 -28.47 -1.84 27.54
CA LEU A 141 -29.63 -2.75 27.60
C LEU A 141 -30.05 -3.10 29.03
N ASP A 142 -29.07 -3.19 29.94
CA ASP A 142 -29.31 -3.48 31.35
C ASP A 142 -29.93 -2.27 32.05
N GLU A 143 -29.46 -1.07 31.77
CA GLU A 143 -30.05 0.18 32.27
C GLU A 143 -31.52 0.32 31.85
N LEU A 144 -31.83 -0.05 30.61
CA LEU A 144 -33.20 -0.02 30.08
C LEU A 144 -34.04 -1.26 30.44
N SER A 145 -33.45 -2.27 31.10
CA SER A 145 -34.09 -3.57 31.39
C SER A 145 -34.68 -4.26 30.14
N LEU A 146 -34.07 -4.05 28.96
CA LEU A 146 -34.57 -4.52 27.66
C LEU A 146 -33.96 -5.86 27.20
N TRP A 147 -33.08 -6.47 28.00
CA TRP A 147 -32.35 -7.68 27.62
C TRP A 147 -33.26 -8.81 27.13
N ASN A 148 -34.31 -9.13 27.89
CA ASN A 148 -35.25 -10.20 27.54
C ASN A 148 -36.03 -9.91 26.24
N SER A 149 -36.41 -8.65 26.03
CA SER A 149 -37.11 -8.21 24.80
C SER A 149 -36.20 -8.33 23.58
N TRP A 150 -34.93 -7.95 23.73
CA TRP A 150 -33.91 -8.06 22.69
C TRP A 150 -33.66 -9.52 22.29
N THR A 151 -33.45 -10.43 23.26
CA THR A 151 -33.25 -11.86 22.98
C THR A 151 -34.48 -12.55 22.36
N ASN A 152 -35.69 -12.14 22.74
CA ASN A 152 -36.94 -12.75 22.23
C ASN A 152 -37.21 -12.42 20.75
N SER A 153 -36.72 -11.29 20.26
CA SER A 153 -36.77 -10.95 18.82
C SER A 153 -35.80 -11.76 17.96
N ALA A 154 -34.75 -12.31 18.56
CA ALA A 154 -33.73 -13.13 17.93
C ALA A 154 -34.08 -14.62 18.09
N SER A 155 -35.17 -15.05 17.42
CA SER A 155 -35.61 -16.45 17.22
C SER A 155 -34.84 -17.54 17.97
N ALA A 156 -35.40 -18.02 19.09
CA ALA A 156 -35.04 -19.29 19.72
C ALA A 156 -36.24 -20.29 19.64
N PRO A 157 -36.01 -21.59 19.39
CA PRO A 157 -37.09 -22.59 19.32
C PRO A 157 -37.79 -22.78 20.68
N PRO A 158 -39.08 -23.16 20.69
CA PRO A 158 -39.91 -23.16 21.88
C PRO A 158 -39.74 -24.43 22.72
N HIS A 159 -38.54 -24.83 23.16
CA HIS A 159 -38.41 -25.94 24.13
C HIS A 159 -37.21 -25.77 25.06
N SER A 160 -37.36 -24.95 26.10
CA SER A 160 -36.92 -25.21 27.49
C SER A 160 -37.18 -23.96 28.35
N GLN A 161 -38.43 -23.78 28.77
CA GLN A 161 -38.80 -22.80 29.78
C GLN A 161 -38.46 -23.34 31.17
N LEU A 162 -37.45 -22.76 31.81
CA LEU A 162 -37.41 -22.59 33.26
C LEU A 162 -36.87 -21.17 33.54
N PRO A 163 -37.36 -20.46 34.57
CA PRO A 163 -36.89 -19.12 34.90
C PRO A 163 -35.51 -19.23 35.54
N GLN A 164 -34.47 -19.26 34.71
CA GLN A 164 -33.08 -19.24 35.14
C GLN A 164 -32.69 -17.78 35.44
N GLN A 165 -31.80 -17.60 36.40
CA GLN A 165 -31.24 -16.31 36.84
C GLN A 165 -30.92 -15.36 35.66
N PRO A 166 -30.92 -14.02 35.89
CA PRO A 166 -30.50 -13.09 34.85
C PRO A 166 -29.16 -13.54 34.26
N PRO A 167 -29.03 -13.59 32.92
CA PRO A 167 -27.85 -14.15 32.28
C PRO A 167 -26.59 -13.44 32.79
N SER A 168 -25.52 -14.19 33.04
CA SER A 168 -24.26 -13.60 33.49
C SER A 168 -23.74 -12.58 32.48
N PHE A 169 -22.97 -11.59 32.95
CA PHE A 169 -22.39 -10.56 32.10
C PHE A 169 -21.63 -11.16 30.90
N ARG A 170 -20.75 -12.13 31.15
CA ARG A 170 -20.08 -12.91 30.09
C ARG A 170 -21.05 -13.50 29.05
N THR A 171 -22.17 -14.07 29.49
CA THR A 171 -23.19 -14.63 28.58
C THR A 171 -23.84 -13.55 27.74
N LYS A 172 -24.13 -12.38 28.33
CA LYS A 172 -24.68 -11.23 27.62
C LYS A 172 -23.72 -10.73 26.54
N VAL A 173 -22.46 -10.53 26.87
CA VAL A 173 -21.42 -10.09 25.92
C VAL A 173 -21.28 -11.09 24.76
N TYR A 174 -21.26 -12.40 25.05
CA TYR A 174 -21.20 -13.44 24.01
C TYR A 174 -22.41 -13.37 23.07
N GLN A 175 -23.62 -13.20 23.61
CA GLN A 175 -24.83 -13.05 22.80
C GLN A 175 -24.81 -11.76 21.97
N MET A 176 -24.31 -10.66 22.54
CA MET A 176 -24.15 -9.37 21.87
C MET A 176 -23.21 -9.48 20.66
N ALA A 177 -22.04 -10.10 20.84
CA ALA A 177 -21.09 -10.35 19.75
C ALA A 177 -21.73 -11.21 18.64
N ARG A 178 -22.46 -12.26 19.01
CA ARG A 178 -23.13 -13.14 18.05
C ARG A 178 -24.22 -12.45 17.24
N GLN A 179 -25.01 -11.57 17.87
CA GLN A 179 -26.12 -10.88 17.21
C GLN A 179 -25.69 -9.69 16.34
N LYS A 180 -24.48 -9.16 16.54
CA LYS A 180 -23.94 -8.09 15.69
C LYS A 180 -23.86 -8.45 14.20
N GLY A 181 -23.81 -9.74 13.87
CA GLY A 181 -23.79 -10.22 12.49
C GLY A 181 -22.49 -9.92 11.74
N ASP A 182 -21.45 -9.48 12.44
CA ASP A 182 -20.12 -9.24 11.88
C ASP A 182 -19.31 -10.54 11.69
N LYS A 183 -19.81 -11.69 12.18
CA LYS A 183 -19.17 -13.01 12.08
C LYS A 183 -17.72 -13.00 12.59
N GLY A 184 -17.43 -12.18 13.60
CA GLY A 184 -16.08 -12.04 14.17
C GLY A 184 -15.07 -11.30 13.28
N MET A 185 -15.48 -10.79 12.11
CA MET A 185 -14.60 -10.05 11.20
C MET A 185 -14.16 -8.71 11.81
N LEU A 186 -15.06 -8.06 12.54
CA LEU A 186 -14.85 -6.73 13.10
C LEU A 186 -13.75 -6.70 14.19
N PRO A 187 -13.77 -7.56 15.23
CA PRO A 187 -12.67 -7.64 16.19
C PRO A 187 -11.36 -8.08 15.52
N TYR A 188 -11.42 -8.97 14.53
CA TYR A 188 -10.22 -9.39 13.80
C TYR A 188 -9.58 -8.23 13.01
N LEU A 189 -10.36 -7.46 12.27
CA LEU A 189 -9.86 -6.31 11.52
C LEU A 189 -9.30 -5.23 12.46
N GLU A 190 -9.91 -5.03 13.62
CA GLU A 190 -9.32 -4.15 14.65
C GLU A 190 -7.97 -4.70 15.15
N SER A 191 -7.87 -6.00 15.44
CA SER A 191 -6.59 -6.62 15.84
C SER A 191 -5.51 -6.53 14.76
N ALA A 192 -5.90 -6.47 13.49
CA ALA A 192 -4.99 -6.23 12.36
C ALA A 192 -4.57 -4.74 12.23
N GLY A 193 -4.97 -3.88 13.17
CA GLY A 193 -4.56 -2.50 13.29
C GLY A 193 -5.49 -1.48 12.62
N LEU A 194 -6.67 -1.89 12.14
CA LEU A 194 -7.66 -0.96 11.59
C LEU A 194 -8.42 -0.22 12.70
N THR A 195 -8.83 1.01 12.40
CA THR A 195 -9.76 1.72 13.29
C THR A 195 -11.12 1.04 13.31
N LEU A 196 -11.85 1.17 14.41
CA LEU A 196 -13.17 0.57 14.56
C LEU A 196 -14.15 0.93 13.43
N SER A 197 -14.10 2.18 12.93
CA SER A 197 -14.96 2.64 11.82
C SER A 197 -14.58 1.99 10.48
N SER A 198 -13.29 1.95 10.14
CA SER A 198 -12.78 1.25 8.95
C SER A 198 -13.10 -0.24 9.02
N ALA A 199 -12.80 -0.88 10.16
CA ALA A 199 -13.11 -2.28 10.42
C ALA A 199 -14.60 -2.58 10.25
N THR A 200 -15.48 -1.71 10.77
CA THR A 200 -16.93 -1.86 10.62
C THR A 200 -17.37 -1.82 9.15
N HIS A 201 -16.84 -0.89 8.36
CA HIS A 201 -17.18 -0.79 6.94
C HIS A 201 -16.73 -2.04 6.17
N LEU A 202 -15.49 -2.48 6.40
CA LEU A 202 -14.94 -3.67 5.74
C LEU A 202 -15.61 -4.97 6.20
N ALA A 203 -15.93 -5.12 7.49
CA ALA A 203 -16.62 -6.28 8.01
C ALA A 203 -17.95 -6.49 7.28
N ARG A 204 -18.77 -5.44 7.09
CA ARG A 204 -20.03 -5.55 6.33
C ARG A 204 -19.81 -6.01 4.89
N TYR A 205 -18.75 -5.52 4.27
CA TYR A 205 -18.40 -5.86 2.90
C TYR A 205 -17.96 -7.33 2.77
N LEU A 206 -17.18 -7.82 3.73
CA LEU A 206 -16.57 -9.16 3.72
C LEU A 206 -17.48 -10.25 4.29
N SER A 207 -18.40 -9.91 5.20
CA SER A 207 -19.29 -10.87 5.87
C SER A 207 -20.14 -11.71 4.91
N SER A 208 -20.37 -11.23 3.68
CA SER A 208 -21.14 -11.94 2.67
C SER A 208 -20.31 -12.95 1.87
N SER A 209 -19.01 -12.70 1.72
CA SER A 209 -18.13 -13.47 0.84
C SER A 209 -17.13 -14.38 1.57
N HIS A 210 -16.82 -14.08 2.83
CA HIS A 210 -15.75 -14.74 3.57
C HIS A 210 -16.24 -15.39 4.87
N THR A 211 -15.52 -16.45 5.26
CA THR A 211 -15.53 -16.95 6.64
C THR A 211 -14.34 -16.34 7.39
N LEU A 212 -14.42 -16.25 8.72
CA LEU A 212 -13.36 -15.65 9.51
C LEU A 212 -12.00 -16.36 9.32
N PRO A 213 -11.91 -17.71 9.33
CA PRO A 213 -10.64 -18.41 9.06
C PRO A 213 -10.07 -18.10 7.66
N ASP A 214 -10.91 -18.05 6.62
CA ASP A 214 -10.49 -17.72 5.25
C ASP A 214 -9.93 -16.29 5.16
N LEU A 215 -10.57 -15.33 5.83
CA LEU A 215 -10.06 -13.96 5.89
C LEU A 215 -8.71 -13.89 6.63
N ILE A 216 -8.57 -14.61 7.74
CA ILE A 216 -7.32 -14.69 8.50
C ILE A 216 -6.19 -15.22 7.62
N GLN A 217 -6.42 -16.35 6.94
CA GLN A 217 -5.45 -16.94 6.03
C GLN A 217 -5.02 -15.95 4.92
N LYS A 218 -5.98 -15.29 4.27
CA LYS A 218 -5.70 -14.29 3.22
C LYS A 218 -4.85 -13.13 3.73
N VAL A 219 -5.17 -12.61 4.92
CA VAL A 219 -4.43 -11.51 5.54
C VAL A 219 -3.03 -11.94 5.95
N ASN A 220 -2.87 -13.15 6.49
CA ASN A 220 -1.58 -13.72 6.85
C ASN A 220 -0.70 -13.92 5.62
N TYR A 221 -1.25 -14.50 4.54
CA TYR A 221 -0.55 -14.63 3.26
C TYR A 221 -0.10 -13.27 2.71
N LEU A 222 -1.00 -12.28 2.69
CA LEU A 222 -0.66 -10.94 2.22
C LEU A 222 0.43 -10.28 3.07
N ASN A 223 0.38 -10.47 4.39
CA ASN A 223 1.41 -10.00 5.31
C ASN A 223 2.75 -10.69 5.09
N GLU A 224 2.75 -11.98 4.80
CA GLU A 224 3.95 -12.74 4.47
C GLU A 224 4.59 -12.23 3.17
N VAL A 225 3.80 -12.10 2.10
CA VAL A 225 4.28 -11.61 0.80
C VAL A 225 4.85 -10.21 0.88
N LEU A 226 4.22 -9.31 1.65
CA LEU A 226 4.63 -7.91 1.73
C LEU A 226 5.73 -7.65 2.76
N PHE A 227 5.76 -8.39 3.87
CA PHE A 227 6.54 -7.99 5.06
C PHE A 227 7.41 -9.10 5.68
N SER A 228 7.58 -10.25 5.02
CA SER A 228 8.51 -11.31 5.47
C SER A 228 9.98 -10.90 5.40
N HIS A 229 10.34 -9.95 4.54
CA HIS A 229 11.71 -9.42 4.42
C HIS A 229 11.80 -8.01 5.00
N THR A 230 12.76 -7.77 5.90
CA THR A 230 12.90 -6.50 6.65
C THR A 230 13.96 -5.55 6.08
N GLY A 231 14.60 -5.86 4.96
CA GLY A 231 15.58 -4.97 4.31
C GLY A 231 14.91 -3.81 3.59
N ASP A 232 15.30 -2.56 3.90
CA ASP A 232 15.00 -1.29 3.20
C ASP A 232 13.65 -0.61 3.46
N GLU A 233 13.34 -0.38 4.74
CA GLU A 233 12.11 0.29 5.22
C GLU A 233 11.95 1.74 4.69
N TRP A 234 13.05 2.47 4.45
CA TRP A 234 13.00 3.92 4.15
C TRP A 234 12.87 4.31 2.66
N VAL A 235 13.07 3.36 1.73
CA VAL A 235 13.17 3.68 0.30
C VAL A 235 11.79 3.96 -0.33
N VAL A 236 10.73 3.34 0.20
CA VAL A 236 9.37 3.43 -0.36
C VAL A 236 8.83 4.86 -0.29
N GLY A 237 8.94 5.52 0.86
CA GLY A 237 8.42 6.89 1.06
C GLY A 237 9.06 7.93 0.13
N LYS A 238 10.37 7.80 -0.13
CA LYS A 238 11.09 8.69 -1.06
C LYS A 238 10.61 8.50 -2.50
N SER A 239 10.41 7.25 -2.93
CA SER A 239 9.89 6.94 -4.26
C SER A 239 8.45 7.42 -4.46
N ALA A 240 7.58 7.24 -3.46
CA ALA A 240 6.22 7.77 -3.48
C ALA A 240 6.20 9.30 -3.62
N ARG A 241 7.05 10.00 -2.87
CA ARG A 241 7.18 11.47 -2.98
C ARG A 241 7.65 11.91 -4.36
N ARG A 242 8.60 11.20 -4.96
CA ARG A 242 9.05 11.45 -6.33
C ARG A 242 7.91 11.30 -7.34
N MET A 243 7.10 10.24 -7.21
CA MET A 243 5.91 10.06 -8.05
C MET A 243 4.98 11.28 -7.94
N MET A 244 4.58 11.65 -6.71
CA MET A 244 3.63 12.74 -6.47
C MET A 244 4.11 14.11 -6.97
N THR A 245 5.42 14.35 -6.97
CA THR A 245 6.00 15.66 -7.34
C THR A 245 6.33 15.79 -8.81
N HIS A 246 6.68 14.69 -9.49
CA HIS A 246 7.22 14.74 -10.84
C HIS A 246 6.33 14.10 -11.91
N LEU A 247 5.24 13.42 -11.53
CA LEU A 247 4.30 12.86 -12.50
C LEU A 247 3.53 13.97 -13.24
N SER A 248 3.89 14.20 -14.50
CA SER A 248 3.35 15.30 -15.33
C SER A 248 2.54 14.82 -16.55
N ILE A 249 2.13 13.55 -16.55
CA ILE A 249 1.42 12.91 -17.67
C ILE A 249 -0.08 12.80 -17.40
N SER A 250 -0.86 12.41 -18.42
CA SER A 250 -2.28 12.05 -18.22
C SER A 250 -2.39 10.92 -17.21
N ILE A 251 -3.30 11.06 -16.24
CA ILE A 251 -3.51 10.09 -15.18
C ILE A 251 -4.65 9.17 -15.58
N ASP A 252 -4.40 7.86 -15.63
CA ASP A 252 -5.47 6.84 -15.68
C ASP A 252 -5.95 6.47 -14.28
N ASP A 253 -6.99 5.65 -14.20
CA ASP A 253 -7.61 5.27 -12.93
C ASP A 253 -6.62 4.60 -11.97
N ASP A 254 -5.71 3.76 -12.46
CA ASP A 254 -4.72 3.04 -11.65
C ASP A 254 -3.72 4.01 -11.00
N VAL A 255 -3.18 4.93 -11.81
CA VAL A 255 -2.29 5.97 -11.31
C VAL A 255 -3.03 6.90 -10.34
N GLN A 256 -4.29 7.25 -10.63
CA GLN A 256 -5.10 8.09 -9.74
C GLN A 256 -5.38 7.42 -8.40
N GLN A 257 -5.70 6.13 -8.40
CA GLN A 257 -5.88 5.35 -7.16
C GLN A 257 -4.59 5.29 -6.35
N THR A 258 -3.44 5.12 -7.02
CA THR A 258 -2.12 5.10 -6.38
C THR A 258 -1.78 6.46 -5.76
N LEU A 259 -2.03 7.58 -6.45
CA LEU A 259 -1.82 8.91 -5.90
C LEU A 259 -2.76 9.19 -4.71
N SER A 260 -4.03 8.82 -4.82
CA SER A 260 -5.00 8.95 -3.73
C SER A 260 -4.58 8.15 -2.50
N PHE A 261 -4.01 6.97 -2.70
CA PHE A 261 -3.42 6.15 -1.63
C PHE A 261 -2.27 6.88 -0.94
N PHE A 262 -1.34 7.47 -1.69
CA PHE A 262 -0.23 8.25 -1.11
C PHE A 262 -0.71 9.52 -0.40
N GLU A 263 -1.67 10.25 -0.95
CA GLU A 263 -2.24 11.45 -0.32
C GLU A 263 -2.89 11.10 1.03
N LYS A 264 -3.65 10.00 1.09
CA LYS A 264 -4.24 9.49 2.33
C LYS A 264 -3.18 9.21 3.38
N ILE A 265 -2.08 8.55 3.02
CA ILE A 265 -0.98 8.26 3.95
C ILE A 265 -0.24 9.54 4.36
N GLN A 266 0.03 10.44 3.41
CA GLN A 266 0.70 11.71 3.66
C GLN A 266 -0.05 12.58 4.68
N ALA A 267 -1.38 12.50 4.71
CA ALA A 267 -2.22 13.22 5.66
C ALA A 267 -2.23 12.65 7.09
N ARG A 268 -1.61 11.48 7.33
CA ARG A 268 -1.54 10.82 8.65
C ARG A 268 -0.20 11.11 9.35
N ARG A 269 -0.13 10.77 10.64
CA ARG A 269 1.12 10.87 11.42
C ARG A 269 2.20 9.98 10.80
N GLY A 270 3.42 10.50 10.67
CA GLY A 270 4.53 9.83 9.99
C GLY A 270 4.57 10.04 8.47
N GLY A 271 3.46 10.49 7.85
CA GLY A 271 3.40 10.75 6.41
C GLY A 271 3.83 9.55 5.57
N LEU A 272 4.43 9.80 4.40
CA LEU A 272 4.88 8.74 3.48
C LEU A 272 6.00 7.85 4.04
N ASP A 273 6.71 8.28 5.07
CA ASP A 273 7.75 7.45 5.69
C ASP A 273 7.13 6.26 6.45
N SER A 274 5.84 6.35 6.79
CA SER A 274 5.08 5.23 7.36
C SER A 274 4.80 4.09 6.36
N LEU A 275 5.05 4.26 5.06
CA LEU A 275 5.01 3.16 4.07
C LEU A 275 6.12 2.12 4.26
N GLY A 276 7.11 2.43 5.08
CA GLY A 276 8.13 1.47 5.46
C GLY A 276 7.64 0.45 6.49
N SER A 277 6.86 0.92 7.46
CA SER A 277 6.44 0.09 8.60
C SER A 277 5.33 -0.87 8.22
N LYS A 278 5.48 -2.14 8.64
CA LYS A 278 4.54 -3.24 8.40
C LYS A 278 3.12 -2.87 8.82
N ASP A 279 2.95 -2.48 10.08
CA ASP A 279 1.63 -2.29 10.69
C ASP A 279 0.87 -1.11 10.07
N THR A 280 1.59 -0.05 9.66
CA THR A 280 0.98 1.11 9.00
C THR A 280 0.66 0.85 7.54
N SER A 281 1.59 0.22 6.82
CA SER A 281 1.45 -0.03 5.38
C SER A 281 0.31 -0.98 5.09
N PHE A 282 0.22 -2.09 5.85
CA PHE A 282 -0.86 -3.06 5.71
C PHE A 282 -2.23 -2.39 5.88
N ARG A 283 -2.45 -1.71 7.02
CA ARG A 283 -3.71 -1.03 7.32
C ARG A 283 -4.14 -0.08 6.19
N HIS A 284 -3.23 0.78 5.75
CA HIS A 284 -3.54 1.77 4.72
C HIS A 284 -3.80 1.14 3.35
N LEU A 285 -3.10 0.04 3.05
CA LEU A 285 -3.31 -0.72 1.82
C LEU A 285 -4.74 -1.30 1.80
N ILE A 286 -5.18 -1.98 2.86
CA ILE A 286 -6.52 -2.57 2.92
C ILE A 286 -7.62 -1.50 2.94
N GLU A 287 -7.41 -0.38 3.65
CA GLU A 287 -8.35 0.74 3.66
C GLU A 287 -8.51 1.41 2.29
N SER A 288 -7.45 1.39 1.46
CA SER A 288 -7.45 2.03 0.14
C SER A 288 -7.85 1.10 -0.98
N PHE A 289 -7.55 -0.20 -0.85
CA PHE A 289 -7.82 -1.24 -1.82
C PHE A 289 -8.59 -2.40 -1.16
N PRO A 290 -9.83 -2.17 -0.67
CA PRO A 290 -10.59 -3.19 0.06
C PRO A 290 -10.92 -4.42 -0.79
N HIS A 291 -11.02 -4.25 -2.12
CA HIS A 291 -11.24 -5.34 -3.06
C HIS A 291 -10.10 -6.38 -3.08
N LEU A 292 -8.91 -6.02 -2.57
CA LEU A 292 -7.78 -6.94 -2.46
C LEU A 292 -8.15 -8.20 -1.66
N LEU A 293 -8.92 -8.05 -0.58
CA LEU A 293 -9.34 -9.15 0.28
C LEU A 293 -10.38 -10.07 -0.39
N LEU A 294 -11.03 -9.62 -1.47
CA LEU A 294 -11.94 -10.47 -2.24
C LEU A 294 -11.24 -11.36 -3.26
N LEU A 295 -9.99 -11.07 -3.60
CA LEU A 295 -9.26 -11.85 -4.58
C LEU A 295 -8.84 -13.22 -3.99
N PRO A 296 -8.68 -14.25 -4.84
CA PRO A 296 -7.95 -15.46 -4.47
C PRO A 296 -6.44 -15.13 -4.45
N LEU A 297 -5.98 -14.50 -3.37
CA LEU A 297 -4.64 -13.90 -3.30
C LEU A 297 -3.51 -14.89 -3.55
N GLU A 298 -3.61 -16.14 -3.05
CA GLU A 298 -2.54 -17.12 -3.24
C GLU A 298 -2.31 -17.41 -4.73
N THR A 299 -3.38 -17.64 -5.49
CA THR A 299 -3.27 -17.96 -6.92
C THR A 299 -3.01 -16.74 -7.80
N LYS A 300 -3.43 -15.55 -7.34
CA LYS A 300 -3.29 -14.30 -8.10
C LYS A 300 -1.91 -13.67 -7.93
N MET A 301 -1.34 -13.68 -6.73
CA MET A 301 -0.08 -13.00 -6.45
C MET A 301 1.14 -13.81 -6.88
N GLU A 302 1.12 -15.13 -6.75
CA GLU A 302 2.28 -15.98 -7.09
C GLU A 302 2.81 -15.74 -8.51
N PRO A 303 1.98 -15.71 -9.57
CA PRO A 303 2.46 -15.42 -10.93
C PRO A 303 3.05 -14.01 -11.10
N ILE A 304 2.53 -13.02 -10.36
CA ILE A 304 3.04 -11.65 -10.37
C ILE A 304 4.43 -11.61 -9.73
N LEU A 305 4.58 -12.24 -8.57
CA LEU A 305 5.85 -12.32 -7.85
C LEU A 305 6.92 -13.06 -8.65
N GLN A 306 6.53 -14.11 -9.38
CA GLN A 306 7.43 -14.84 -10.27
C GLN A 306 7.90 -13.97 -11.44
N ILE A 307 7.01 -13.22 -12.09
CA ILE A 307 7.41 -12.32 -13.18
C ILE A 307 8.34 -11.21 -12.70
N LEU A 308 8.09 -10.64 -11.52
CA LEU A 308 8.98 -9.64 -10.93
C LEU A 308 10.38 -10.22 -10.70
N GLU A 309 10.46 -11.47 -10.24
CA GLU A 309 11.74 -12.17 -10.07
C GLU A 309 12.44 -12.45 -11.39
N ASP A 310 11.70 -12.92 -12.40
CA ASP A 310 12.22 -13.18 -13.73
C ASP A 310 12.88 -11.93 -14.30
N ILE A 311 12.26 -10.75 -14.16
CA ILE A 311 12.83 -9.48 -14.66
C ILE A 311 13.90 -8.86 -13.73
N GLY A 312 14.39 -9.61 -12.75
CA GLY A 312 15.53 -9.23 -11.90
C GLY A 312 15.20 -8.46 -10.63
N VAL A 313 13.93 -8.42 -10.20
CA VAL A 313 13.56 -7.83 -8.91
C VAL A 313 13.81 -8.86 -7.80
N SER A 314 14.71 -8.51 -6.87
CA SER A 314 15.00 -9.35 -5.71
C SER A 314 13.77 -9.51 -4.80
N HIS A 315 13.67 -10.66 -4.14
CA HIS A 315 12.55 -11.00 -3.25
C HIS A 315 12.22 -9.90 -2.24
N GLY A 316 13.24 -9.35 -1.56
CA GLY A 316 13.05 -8.28 -0.57
C GLY A 316 12.53 -6.96 -1.13
N CYS A 317 12.67 -6.73 -2.44
CA CYS A 317 12.25 -5.50 -3.10
C CYS A 317 10.89 -5.61 -3.80
N LYS A 318 10.30 -6.82 -3.92
CA LYS A 318 8.96 -7.01 -4.53
C LYS A 318 7.88 -6.19 -3.81
N ARG A 319 7.94 -6.12 -2.47
CA ARG A 319 7.01 -5.30 -1.66
C ARG A 319 6.99 -3.83 -2.06
N GLN A 320 8.14 -3.28 -2.46
CA GLN A 320 8.24 -1.87 -2.85
C GLN A 320 7.42 -1.60 -4.10
N ILE A 321 7.44 -2.50 -5.09
CA ILE A 321 6.63 -2.38 -6.31
C ILE A 321 5.13 -2.43 -5.95
N LEU A 322 4.75 -3.41 -5.11
CA LEU A 322 3.36 -3.60 -4.69
C LEU A 322 2.80 -2.41 -3.90
N LEU A 323 3.60 -1.78 -3.03
CA LEU A 323 3.17 -0.60 -2.27
C LEU A 323 3.22 0.69 -3.10
N LEU A 324 4.14 0.79 -4.06
CA LEU A 324 4.26 1.98 -4.91
C LEU A 324 3.31 1.99 -6.11
N PHE A 325 2.77 0.83 -6.49
CA PHE A 325 1.70 0.73 -7.49
C PHE A 325 0.79 -0.47 -7.19
N PRO A 326 -0.04 -0.38 -6.13
CA PRO A 326 -0.97 -1.45 -5.73
C PRO A 326 -1.90 -2.00 -6.83
N PRO A 327 -2.34 -1.20 -7.84
CA PRO A 327 -3.16 -1.71 -8.94
C PRO A 327 -2.58 -2.94 -9.67
N ILE A 328 -1.25 -3.12 -9.66
CA ILE A 328 -0.59 -4.27 -10.27
C ILE A 328 -1.12 -5.61 -9.75
N ILE A 329 -1.64 -5.68 -8.51
CA ILE A 329 -2.17 -6.91 -7.91
C ILE A 329 -3.45 -7.38 -8.64
N PHE A 330 -4.20 -6.45 -9.22
CA PHE A 330 -5.42 -6.75 -9.95
C PHE A 330 -5.16 -7.18 -11.40
N TYR A 331 -3.98 -6.90 -11.94
CA TYR A 331 -3.62 -7.17 -13.33
C TYR A 331 -3.53 -8.67 -13.63
N ASP A 332 -3.97 -9.05 -14.82
CA ASP A 332 -3.72 -10.38 -15.35
C ASP A 332 -2.30 -10.46 -15.92
N VAL A 333 -1.60 -11.55 -15.59
CA VAL A 333 -0.20 -11.71 -15.99
C VAL A 333 -0.04 -11.77 -17.51
N GLU A 334 -0.91 -12.49 -18.22
CA GLU A 334 -0.78 -12.71 -19.66
C GLU A 334 -1.42 -11.59 -20.48
N LYS A 335 -2.51 -10.99 -19.97
CA LYS A 335 -3.25 -9.94 -20.69
C LYS A 335 -2.77 -8.53 -20.38
N ASP A 336 -2.28 -8.28 -19.17
CA ASP A 336 -1.85 -6.95 -18.74
C ASP A 336 -0.34 -6.89 -18.58
N ILE A 337 0.27 -7.69 -17.69
CA ILE A 337 1.68 -7.48 -17.33
C ILE A 337 2.62 -7.80 -18.50
N ARG A 338 2.52 -9.00 -19.08
CA ARG A 338 3.44 -9.44 -20.16
C ARG A 338 3.38 -8.55 -21.41
N PRO A 339 2.21 -8.16 -21.94
CA PRO A 339 2.16 -7.27 -23.09
C PRO A 339 2.83 -5.93 -22.83
N ARG A 340 2.66 -5.38 -21.62
CA ARG A 340 3.26 -4.11 -21.21
C ARG A 340 4.78 -4.23 -21.09
N LEU A 341 5.28 -5.30 -20.48
CA LEU A 341 6.71 -5.62 -20.45
C LEU A 341 7.29 -5.75 -21.87
N HIS A 342 6.60 -6.47 -22.75
CA HIS A 342 7.04 -6.68 -24.13
C HIS A 342 7.07 -5.39 -24.96
N SER A 343 6.16 -4.43 -24.70
CA SER A 343 6.21 -3.10 -25.32
C SER A 343 7.50 -2.36 -24.97
N PHE A 344 8.01 -2.46 -23.74
CA PHE A 344 9.31 -1.87 -23.39
C PHE A 344 10.48 -2.57 -24.09
N VAL A 345 10.41 -3.90 -24.27
CA VAL A 345 11.44 -4.65 -25.00
C VAL A 345 11.54 -4.18 -26.45
N LYS A 346 10.39 -4.01 -27.12
CA LYS A 346 10.35 -3.57 -28.53
C LYS A 346 11.03 -2.22 -28.77
N VAL A 347 11.04 -1.36 -27.77
CA VAL A 347 11.61 -0.02 -27.86
C VAL A 347 13.08 0.01 -27.40
N GLY A 348 13.65 -1.14 -27.05
CA GLY A 348 15.03 -1.22 -26.57
C GLY A 348 15.21 -0.63 -25.17
N ALA A 349 14.14 -0.59 -24.37
CA ALA A 349 14.15 -0.08 -22.99
C ALA A 349 14.27 -1.20 -21.93
N VAL A 350 14.53 -2.45 -22.35
CA VAL A 350 14.65 -3.61 -21.46
C VAL A 350 16.04 -4.21 -21.60
N ASP A 351 16.93 -3.82 -20.68
CA ASP A 351 18.20 -4.49 -20.40
C ASP A 351 18.16 -5.05 -18.95
N GLN A 352 19.30 -5.54 -18.41
CA GLN A 352 19.43 -6.06 -17.04
C GLN A 352 18.92 -5.08 -15.94
N ASP A 353 18.78 -3.80 -16.28
CA ASP A 353 18.34 -2.73 -15.38
C ASP A 353 16.80 -2.53 -15.34
N PHE A 354 16.01 -3.27 -16.13
CA PHE A 354 14.56 -3.05 -16.16
C PHE A 354 13.89 -3.31 -14.80
N GLY A 355 14.32 -4.35 -14.07
CA GLY A 355 13.87 -4.59 -12.69
C GLY A 355 14.19 -3.40 -11.76
N LEU A 356 15.40 -2.82 -11.88
CA LEU A 356 15.81 -1.64 -11.11
C LEU A 356 14.99 -0.40 -11.45
N MET A 357 14.64 -0.24 -12.73
CA MET A 357 13.76 0.82 -13.19
C MET A 357 12.36 0.66 -12.63
N LEU A 358 11.80 -0.55 -12.65
CA LEU A 358 10.50 -0.82 -12.04
C LEU A 358 10.49 -0.57 -10.54
N LEU A 359 11.59 -0.83 -9.82
CA LEU A 359 11.66 -0.49 -8.40
C LEU A 359 11.51 1.01 -8.12
N LYS A 360 11.99 1.86 -9.03
CA LYS A 360 11.90 3.32 -8.92
C LYS A 360 10.59 3.86 -9.48
N TYR A 361 10.08 3.28 -10.57
CA TYR A 361 8.93 3.77 -11.32
C TYR A 361 7.91 2.65 -11.63
N PRO A 362 7.30 1.97 -10.64
CA PRO A 362 6.36 0.86 -10.89
C PRO A 362 5.16 1.24 -11.77
N TRP A 363 4.70 2.49 -11.63
CA TRP A 363 3.57 3.02 -12.38
C TRP A 363 3.85 3.16 -13.88
N ILE A 364 5.08 2.91 -14.35
CA ILE A 364 5.39 2.84 -15.79
C ILE A 364 4.60 1.75 -16.51
N LEU A 365 4.09 0.76 -15.76
CA LEU A 365 3.19 -0.27 -16.24
C LEU A 365 1.76 0.23 -16.42
N SER A 366 1.39 1.48 -16.11
CA SER A 366 0.04 1.98 -16.33
C SER A 366 -0.27 2.19 -17.82
N ALA A 367 -1.55 2.17 -18.18
CA ALA A 367 -1.96 2.27 -19.59
C ALA A 367 -1.65 3.67 -20.15
N SER A 368 -1.87 4.70 -19.33
CA SER A 368 -1.59 6.09 -19.65
C SER A 368 -0.10 6.34 -19.92
N ILE A 369 0.81 5.76 -19.12
CA ILE A 369 2.26 5.91 -19.35
C ILE A 369 2.64 5.27 -20.68
N LEU A 370 2.18 4.05 -20.93
CA LEU A 370 2.51 3.31 -22.14
C LEU A 370 2.05 4.06 -23.39
N GLN A 371 0.81 4.54 -23.40
CA GLN A 371 0.29 5.34 -24.52
C GLN A 371 1.05 6.66 -24.69
N ASN A 372 1.43 7.31 -23.58
CA ASN A 372 2.25 8.52 -23.63
C ASN A 372 3.62 8.23 -24.27
N TYR A 373 4.25 7.13 -23.86
CA TYR A 373 5.53 6.69 -24.41
C TYR A 373 5.44 6.39 -25.91
N GLU A 374 4.42 5.65 -26.34
CA GLU A 374 4.16 5.38 -27.76
C GLU A 374 3.95 6.66 -28.58
N ARG A 375 3.22 7.65 -28.04
CA ARG A 375 3.06 8.96 -28.71
C ARG A 375 4.39 9.68 -28.88
N ILE A 376 5.23 9.69 -27.84
CA ILE A 376 6.55 10.34 -27.88
C ILE A 376 7.43 9.67 -28.94
N LEU A 377 7.50 8.34 -28.97
CA LEU A 377 8.26 7.62 -29.98
C LEU A 377 7.75 7.88 -31.40
N ASN A 378 6.43 7.89 -31.59
CA ASN A 378 5.82 8.17 -32.88
C ASN A 378 6.10 9.61 -33.34
N PHE A 379 6.10 10.58 -32.43
CA PHE A 379 6.48 11.96 -32.71
C PHE A 379 7.93 12.03 -33.20
N PHE A 380 8.87 11.44 -32.45
CA PHE A 380 10.28 11.43 -32.84
C PHE A 380 10.54 10.63 -34.12
N ASN A 381 9.87 9.51 -34.35
CA ASN A 381 10.02 8.73 -35.59
C ASN A 381 9.47 9.49 -36.81
N LYS A 382 8.43 10.30 -36.63
CA LYS A 382 7.89 11.18 -37.69
C LYS A 382 8.82 12.37 -37.97
N GLU A 383 9.47 12.93 -36.95
CA GLU A 383 10.46 14.00 -37.14
C GLU A 383 11.81 13.47 -37.67
N LYS A 384 12.19 12.22 -37.35
CA LYS A 384 13.44 11.57 -37.80
C LYS A 384 13.37 11.02 -39.23
N GLY A 385 13.05 11.90 -40.18
CA GLY A 385 13.42 11.72 -41.58
C GLY A 385 14.94 11.70 -41.83
N SER A 386 15.79 11.87 -40.82
CA SER A 386 17.25 11.67 -40.89
C SER A 386 17.84 11.57 -39.48
N LEU A 387 18.74 10.59 -39.30
CA LEU A 387 19.64 10.35 -38.15
C LEU A 387 19.09 9.68 -36.87
N GLY A 388 19.43 8.39 -36.74
CA GLY A 388 20.09 7.79 -35.59
C GLY A 388 19.37 7.81 -34.23
N THR A 389 19.02 6.62 -33.74
CA THR A 389 18.74 6.21 -32.35
C THR A 389 18.88 7.30 -31.28
N LEU A 390 17.77 7.69 -30.64
CA LEU A 390 17.79 8.42 -29.36
C LEU A 390 17.20 7.51 -28.29
N VAL A 391 18.08 7.14 -27.35
CA VAL A 391 17.76 6.58 -26.04
C VAL A 391 17.30 7.71 -25.11
N ALA A 392 16.45 7.35 -24.16
CA ALA A 392 16.04 8.10 -22.96
C ALA A 392 14.95 9.18 -23.11
N VAL A 393 13.71 8.78 -22.80
CA VAL A 393 12.76 9.64 -22.09
C VAL A 393 12.21 8.85 -20.90
N LEU A 394 13.07 8.60 -19.92
CA LEU A 394 12.64 8.33 -18.54
C LEU A 394 13.50 9.19 -17.62
N PRO A 395 12.91 9.83 -16.59
CA PRO A 395 13.62 10.74 -15.73
C PRO A 395 14.66 9.97 -14.92
N CYS A 396 15.93 10.05 -15.32
CA CYS A 396 17.04 9.76 -14.44
C CYS A 396 17.32 11.02 -13.62
N ASP A 397 16.99 10.98 -12.32
CA ASP A 397 17.66 11.71 -11.22
C ASP A 397 17.13 11.21 -9.84
#